data_AF-A0A7J6IDN6-F1
#
_entry.id   AF-A0A7J6IDN6-F1
#
_cell.length_a   1.000
_cell.length_b   1.000
_cell.length_c   1.000
_cell.angle_alpha   90.00
_cell.angle_beta   90.00
_cell.angle_gamma   90.00
#
_symmetry.space_group_name_H-M   'P 1'
#
loop_
_entity.id
_entity.type
_entity.pdbx_description
1 polymer ?
#
loop_
_entity_poly.entity_id
_entity_poly.type
_entity_poly.pdbx_seq_one_letter_code
_entity_poly.pdbx_strand_id
1 'polypeptide(L)'
;MATTGSVVYDKDGMLSRDLSAAWAAAERVVGTLRHNTHYYFMSCNKAYPGQKGMTPSQQYTIDQTGCLHVGLIVGKTAFRQNKFTASYLHVRRLADNPNTWTQTRHDWDEVKRMQRIDYGGTTTSSKANIDRVIRKGEEWITLSKGKYDKEWNCLAYYRFMASKL
;
A
#
# COMPACT_ATOMS: atom_id res chain seq x y z
N MET A 1 1.18 26.15 -29.63
CA MET A 1 1.80 26.36 -28.31
C MET A 1 1.09 25.45 -27.32
N ALA A 2 1.71 24.32 -26.94
CA ALA A 2 1.20 23.45 -25.89
C ALA A 2 2.27 23.44 -24.79
N THR A 3 1.99 24.17 -23.71
CA THR A 3 2.82 24.20 -22.51
C THR A 3 2.72 22.84 -21.84
N THR A 4 3.73 22.00 -22.06
CA THR A 4 3.96 20.77 -21.30
C THR A 4 4.28 21.17 -19.86
N GLY A 5 3.24 21.23 -19.02
CA GLY A 5 3.38 21.39 -17.59
C GLY A 5 4.22 20.25 -17.04
N SER A 6 5.44 20.56 -16.60
CA SER A 6 6.30 19.65 -15.85
C SER A 6 5.51 19.14 -14.64
N VAL A 7 5.20 17.84 -14.61
CA VAL A 7 4.61 17.18 -13.44
C VAL A 7 5.70 17.21 -12.36
N VAL A 8 5.61 18.17 -11.46
CA VAL A 8 6.49 18.25 -10.29
C VAL A 8 6.20 17.00 -9.44
N TYR A 9 7.16 16.09 -9.41
CA TYR A 9 7.16 14.97 -8.49
C TYR A 9 7.37 15.52 -7.08
N ASP A 10 6.42 15.29 -6.17
CA ASP A 10 6.59 15.66 -4.76
C ASP A 10 7.89 15.02 -4.24
N LYS A 11 8.90 15.89 -4.02
CA LYS A 11 10.21 15.55 -3.45
C LYS A 11 10.11 15.03 -2.01
N ASP A 12 8.96 15.26 -1.40
CA ASP A 12 8.61 14.87 -0.06
C ASP A 12 7.69 13.66 -0.18
N GLY A 13 8.08 12.51 0.40
CA GLY A 13 7.17 11.37 0.51
C GLY A 13 5.85 11.82 1.10
N MET A 14 4.74 11.22 0.67
CA MET A 14 3.37 11.72 0.91
C MET A 14 2.96 11.76 2.40
N LEU A 15 3.89 11.49 3.33
CA LEU A 15 3.70 11.26 4.76
C LEU A 15 4.92 11.76 5.53
N SER A 16 5.30 13.01 5.27
CA SER A 16 6.02 13.79 6.28
C SER A 16 5.23 13.75 7.59
N ARG A 17 5.84 14.15 8.71
CA ARG A 17 5.20 14.28 10.04
C ARG A 17 3.90 15.12 10.07
N ASP A 18 3.42 15.63 8.94
CA ASP A 18 2.16 16.31 8.73
C ASP A 18 0.99 15.34 8.54
N LEU A 19 0.34 15.04 9.66
CA LEU A 19 -0.87 14.22 9.75
C LEU A 19 -2.03 14.74 8.86
N SER A 20 -2.03 16.03 8.52
CA SER A 20 -3.09 16.68 7.73
C SER A 20 -3.00 16.30 6.25
N ALA A 21 -1.78 16.19 5.70
CA ALA A 21 -1.56 15.77 4.31
C ALA A 21 -1.97 14.31 4.10
N ALA A 22 -1.66 13.44 5.07
CA ALA A 22 -2.07 12.03 5.08
C ALA A 22 -3.61 11.90 5.09
N TRP A 23 -4.27 12.72 5.91
CA TRP A 23 -5.74 12.78 5.98
C TRP A 23 -6.36 13.18 4.64
N ALA A 24 -5.88 14.28 4.05
CA ALA A 24 -6.39 14.76 2.76
C ALA A 24 -6.15 13.75 1.61
N ALA A 25 -5.02 13.05 1.60
CA ALA A 25 -4.73 12.01 0.60
C ALA A 25 -5.68 10.81 0.75
N ALA A 26 -5.95 10.38 1.98
CA ALA A 26 -6.93 9.35 2.25
C ALA A 26 -8.34 9.79 1.83
N GLU A 27 -8.72 11.05 2.09
CA GLU A 27 -10.03 11.58 1.67
C GLU A 27 -10.22 11.64 0.16
N ARG A 28 -9.15 11.89 -0.60
CA ARG A 28 -9.21 11.80 -2.08
C ARG A 28 -9.55 10.40 -2.57
N VAL A 29 -9.29 9.37 -1.79
CA VAL A 29 -9.50 7.97 -2.17
C VAL A 29 -10.83 7.43 -1.66
N VAL A 30 -11.22 7.72 -0.41
CA VAL A 30 -12.45 7.16 0.19
C VAL A 30 -13.56 8.19 0.42
N GLY A 31 -13.37 9.43 -0.03
CA GLY A 31 -14.23 10.56 0.34
C GLY A 31 -13.99 10.99 1.79
N THR A 32 -14.93 11.77 2.35
CA THR A 32 -14.79 12.29 3.71
C THR A 32 -14.55 11.17 4.73
N LEU A 33 -13.44 11.30 5.47
CA LEU A 33 -13.09 10.35 6.51
C LEU A 33 -13.99 10.56 7.74
N ARG A 34 -14.43 9.46 8.33
CA ARG A 34 -15.18 9.46 9.59
C ARG A 34 -14.21 9.28 10.74
N HIS A 35 -14.35 10.09 11.78
CA HIS A 35 -13.61 9.88 13.02
C HIS A 35 -13.88 8.50 13.63
N ASN A 36 -12.92 8.01 14.41
CA ASN A 36 -12.98 6.72 15.11
C ASN A 36 -13.29 5.49 14.23
N THR A 37 -13.05 5.58 12.92
CA THR A 37 -13.37 4.54 11.94
C THR A 37 -12.11 3.84 11.46
N HIS A 38 -12.23 2.55 11.15
CA HIS A 38 -11.12 1.77 10.60
C HIS A 38 -11.14 1.83 9.08
N TYR A 39 -9.97 2.05 8.50
CA TYR A 39 -9.77 2.16 7.07
C TYR A 39 -8.61 1.29 6.63
N TYR A 40 -8.65 0.92 5.36
CA TYR A 40 -7.52 0.31 4.68
C TYR A 40 -7.27 0.99 3.35
N PHE A 41 -6.03 0.96 2.90
CA PHE A 41 -5.59 1.58 1.67
C PHE A 41 -4.52 0.77 0.93
N MET A 42 -4.43 0.96 -0.38
CA MET A 42 -3.29 0.52 -1.18
C MET A 42 -2.23 1.61 -1.17
N SER A 43 -1.06 1.29 -0.63
CA SER A 43 0.15 2.08 -0.90
C SER A 43 0.64 1.80 -2.33
N CYS A 44 1.19 2.81 -2.97
CA CYS A 44 1.72 2.75 -4.32
C CYS A 44 3.08 3.46 -4.36
N ASN A 45 4.16 2.70 -4.53
CA ASN A 45 5.44 3.25 -4.94
C ASN A 45 5.38 3.48 -6.46
N LYS A 46 5.33 4.73 -6.90
CA LYS A 46 5.12 5.04 -8.33
C LYS A 46 6.26 4.53 -9.21
N ALA A 47 5.92 4.03 -10.39
CA ALA A 47 6.90 3.86 -11.45
C ALA A 47 7.26 5.23 -12.05
N TYR A 48 8.52 5.45 -12.40
CA TYR A 48 8.92 6.61 -13.19
C TYR A 48 8.31 6.52 -14.61
N PRO A 49 8.10 7.65 -15.31
CA PRO A 49 7.64 7.62 -16.70
C PRO A 49 8.50 6.71 -17.58
N GLY A 50 7.86 5.78 -18.28
CA GLY A 50 8.55 4.82 -19.15
C GLY A 50 9.33 3.73 -18.41
N GLN A 51 9.32 3.69 -17.07
CA GLN A 51 9.96 2.64 -16.30
C GLN A 51 9.32 1.28 -16.60
N LYS A 52 10.15 0.31 -16.98
CA LYS A 52 9.76 -1.09 -17.14
C LYS A 52 10.04 -1.86 -15.85
N GLY A 53 9.21 -2.86 -15.59
CA GLY A 53 9.42 -3.81 -14.51
C GLY A 53 10.65 -4.67 -14.81
N MET A 54 11.42 -4.96 -13.76
CA MET A 54 12.57 -5.87 -13.82
C MET A 54 12.13 -7.33 -13.99
N THR A 55 10.87 -7.64 -13.69
CA THR A 55 10.29 -8.97 -13.79
C THR A 55 8.89 -8.90 -14.41
N PRO A 56 8.35 -9.98 -15.02
CA PRO A 56 6.99 -9.99 -15.54
C PRO A 56 5.93 -9.68 -14.46
N SER A 57 6.17 -10.15 -13.24
CA SER A 57 5.35 -9.89 -12.05
C SER A 57 5.30 -8.40 -11.70
N GLN A 58 6.46 -7.73 -11.75
CA GLN A 58 6.55 -6.29 -11.51
C GLN A 58 5.96 -5.49 -12.67
N GLN A 59 6.23 -5.88 -13.92
CA GLN A 59 5.67 -5.23 -15.10
C GLN A 59 4.14 -5.29 -15.07
N TYR A 60 3.56 -6.44 -14.72
CA TYR A 60 2.12 -6.57 -14.55
C TYR A 60 1.57 -5.60 -13.48
N THR A 61 2.27 -5.44 -12.35
CA THR A 61 1.86 -4.46 -11.32
C THR A 61 1.87 -3.03 -11.88
N ILE A 62 2.93 -2.65 -12.62
CA ILE A 62 3.02 -1.34 -13.27
C ILE A 62 1.88 -1.15 -14.28
N ASP A 63 1.63 -2.12 -15.14
CA ASP A 63 0.58 -2.02 -16.17
C ASP A 63 -0.81 -1.87 -15.56
N GLN A 64 -1.05 -2.51 -14.42
CA GLN A 64 -2.35 -2.50 -13.73
C GLN A 64 -2.58 -1.27 -12.86
N THR A 65 -1.52 -0.59 -12.39
CA THR A 65 -1.64 0.42 -11.33
C THR A 65 -0.81 1.69 -11.54
N GLY A 66 0.16 1.65 -12.44
CA GLY A 66 1.23 2.65 -12.53
C GLY A 66 2.25 2.59 -11.39
N CYS A 67 2.18 1.57 -10.53
CA CYS A 67 3.04 1.43 -9.36
C CYS A 67 4.10 0.35 -9.59
N LEU A 68 5.34 0.64 -9.20
CA LEU A 68 6.45 -0.31 -9.17
C LEU A 68 6.27 -1.36 -8.07
N HIS A 69 5.65 -0.96 -6.95
CA HIS A 69 5.39 -1.82 -5.80
C HIS A 69 4.17 -1.33 -5.04
N VAL A 70 3.39 -2.25 -4.48
CA VAL A 70 2.21 -1.93 -3.67
C VAL A 70 2.20 -2.72 -2.36
N GLY A 71 1.42 -2.23 -1.41
CA GLY A 71 1.21 -2.90 -0.13
C GLY A 71 -0.03 -2.36 0.57
N LEU A 72 -0.41 -3.00 1.67
CA LEU A 72 -1.58 -2.66 2.48
C LEU A 72 -1.21 -1.63 3.55
N ILE A 73 -2.00 -0.58 3.66
CA ILE A 73 -2.06 0.26 4.85
C ILE A 73 -3.37 -0.08 5.55
N VAL A 74 -3.36 -0.31 6.86
CA VAL A 74 -4.57 -0.57 7.64
C VAL A 74 -4.47 0.14 8.99
N GLY A 75 -5.54 0.81 9.40
CA GLY A 75 -5.48 1.64 10.60
C GLY A 75 -6.82 2.19 11.04
N LYS A 76 -6.75 3.14 11.98
CA LYS A 76 -7.90 3.78 12.60
C LYS A 76 -7.68 5.29 12.70
N THR A 77 -8.71 6.06 12.34
CA THR A 77 -8.73 7.51 12.56
C THR A 77 -8.96 7.85 14.03
N ALA A 78 -8.40 8.95 14.51
CA ALA A 78 -8.64 9.46 15.86
C ALA A 78 -10.11 9.93 16.05
N PHE A 79 -10.54 10.05 17.31
CA PHE A 79 -11.91 10.40 17.68
C PHE A 79 -12.26 11.88 17.44
N ARG A 80 -11.29 12.80 17.59
CA ARG A 80 -11.50 14.26 17.49
C ARG A 80 -10.41 15.01 16.73
N GLN A 81 -9.48 14.28 16.13
CA GLN A 81 -8.34 14.85 15.41
C GLN A 81 -8.30 14.28 14.01
N ASN A 82 -7.80 15.08 13.07
CA ASN A 82 -7.48 14.64 11.71
C ASN A 82 -6.18 13.84 11.71
N LYS A 83 -6.18 12.74 12.47
CA LYS A 83 -5.04 11.85 12.67
C LYS A 83 -5.45 10.43 12.31
N PHE A 84 -4.55 9.71 11.65
CA PHE A 84 -4.72 8.31 11.27
C PHE A 84 -3.53 7.51 11.79
N THR A 85 -3.78 6.54 12.68
CA THR A 85 -2.76 5.60 13.15
C THR A 85 -2.92 4.31 12.36
N ALA A 86 -1.86 3.86 11.70
CA ALA A 86 -1.92 2.71 10.82
C ALA A 86 -0.65 1.86 10.90
N SER A 87 -0.72 0.68 10.28
CA SER A 87 0.43 -0.14 9.95
C SER A 87 0.48 -0.35 8.45
N TYR A 88 1.69 -0.44 7.92
CA TYR A 88 1.95 -0.77 6.53
C TYR A 88 2.53 -2.17 6.43
N LEU A 89 1.90 -3.01 5.61
CA LEU A 89 2.32 -4.36 5.32
C LEU A 89 2.55 -4.53 3.83
N HIS A 90 3.66 -5.16 3.48
CA HIS A 90 3.92 -5.53 2.10
C HIS A 90 4.73 -6.80 2.03
N VAL A 91 4.73 -7.41 0.84
CA VAL A 91 5.54 -8.59 0.54
C VAL A 91 6.64 -8.27 -0.44
N ARG A 92 7.77 -8.97 -0.32
CA ARG A 92 8.86 -8.96 -1.29
C ARG A 92 9.52 -10.33 -1.33
N ARG A 93 10.21 -10.66 -2.42
CA ARG A 93 11.20 -11.73 -2.44
C ARG A 93 12.53 -11.13 -2.04
N LEU A 94 13.22 -11.72 -1.07
CA LEU A 94 14.57 -11.30 -0.73
C LEU A 94 15.56 -11.96 -1.71
N ALA A 95 16.68 -11.29 -1.95
CA ALA A 95 17.67 -11.78 -2.92
C ALA A 95 18.35 -13.08 -2.45
N ASP A 96 18.51 -13.24 -1.14
CA ASP A 96 19.11 -14.39 -0.45
C ASP A 96 18.14 -15.57 -0.28
N ASN A 97 16.83 -15.32 -0.29
CA ASN A 97 15.81 -16.36 -0.33
C ASN A 97 14.79 -16.08 -1.43
N PRO A 98 15.16 -16.31 -2.70
CA PRO A 98 14.24 -16.08 -3.78
C PRO A 98 13.04 -17.01 -3.64
N ASN A 99 13.15 -18.24 -3.17
CA ASN A 99 12.04 -19.20 -3.28
C ASN A 99 10.87 -18.96 -2.32
N THR A 100 10.91 -17.91 -1.50
CA THR A 100 9.82 -17.56 -0.59
C THR A 100 9.50 -16.08 -0.61
N TRP A 101 8.26 -15.77 -0.29
CA TRP A 101 7.83 -14.41 -0.01
C TRP A 101 8.12 -14.06 1.43
N THR A 102 8.58 -12.84 1.67
CA THR A 102 8.73 -12.26 3.00
C THR A 102 7.74 -11.13 3.15
N GLN A 103 6.91 -11.20 4.19
CA GLN A 103 6.10 -10.07 4.64
C GLN A 103 6.91 -9.20 5.58
N THR A 104 6.80 -7.89 5.41
CA THR A 104 7.34 -6.91 6.35
C THR A 104 6.22 -5.98 6.81
N ARG A 105 6.19 -5.73 8.11
CA ARG A 105 5.33 -4.71 8.74
C ARG A 105 6.19 -3.55 9.18
N HIS A 106 5.67 -2.35 8.96
CA HIS A 106 6.14 -1.13 9.59
C HIS A 106 4.96 -0.47 10.27
N ASP A 107 5.22 0.22 11.38
CA ASP A 107 4.26 1.23 11.81
C ASP A 107 4.21 2.30 10.72
N TRP A 108 3.03 2.85 10.49
CA TRP A 108 2.83 3.84 9.45
C TRP A 108 3.08 5.23 10.04
N ASP A 109 4.35 5.53 10.22
CA ASP A 109 4.87 6.81 10.71
C ASP A 109 5.93 7.41 9.78
N GLU A 110 6.30 6.70 8.72
CA GLU A 110 7.48 7.01 7.92
C GLU A 110 7.23 7.63 6.55
N VAL A 111 8.04 8.66 6.29
CA VAL A 111 8.30 9.34 5.03
C VAL A 111 8.88 8.37 3.99
N LYS A 112 8.08 7.45 3.46
CA LYS A 112 8.51 6.71 2.26
C LYS A 112 8.33 7.64 1.05
N ARG A 113 9.42 8.35 0.72
CA ARG A 113 9.55 9.13 -0.53
C ARG A 113 8.98 8.30 -1.68
N MET A 114 8.14 8.93 -2.52
CA MET A 114 7.47 8.33 -3.69
C MET A 114 6.30 7.35 -3.42
N GLN A 115 5.83 7.19 -2.18
CA GLN A 115 4.62 6.42 -1.91
C GLN A 115 3.36 7.29 -1.92
N ARG A 116 2.31 6.86 -2.65
CA ARG A 116 0.96 7.44 -2.58
C ARG A 116 -0.08 6.43 -2.11
N ILE A 117 -1.30 6.89 -1.85
CA ILE A 117 -2.49 6.08 -1.58
C ILE A 117 -3.40 6.16 -2.81
N ASP A 118 -3.84 5.02 -3.34
CA ASP A 118 -4.65 4.96 -4.58
C ASP A 118 -6.04 4.32 -4.40
N TYR A 119 -6.14 3.23 -3.65
CA TYR A 119 -7.40 2.52 -3.37
C TYR A 119 -7.62 2.42 -1.88
N GLY A 120 -8.87 2.28 -1.44
CA GLY A 120 -9.16 2.07 -0.03
C GLY A 120 -10.65 1.90 0.27
N GLY A 121 -10.93 1.61 1.52
CA GLY A 121 -12.30 1.46 2.02
C GLY A 121 -12.36 1.37 3.54
N THR A 122 -13.58 1.33 4.06
CA THR A 122 -13.84 1.10 5.49
C THR A 122 -13.72 -0.38 5.84
N THR A 123 -13.28 -0.67 7.06
CA THR A 123 -13.27 -2.03 7.63
C THR A 123 -13.73 -1.99 9.10
N THR A 124 -13.73 -3.12 9.78
CA THR A 124 -14.12 -3.24 11.20
C THR A 124 -12.91 -3.37 12.11
N SER A 125 -13.07 -3.08 13.40
CA SER A 125 -12.01 -3.29 14.40
C SER A 125 -11.51 -4.74 14.45
N SER A 126 -12.42 -5.71 14.34
CA SER A 126 -12.07 -7.14 14.36
C SER A 126 -11.25 -7.55 13.14
N LYS A 127 -11.56 -6.99 11.97
CA LYS A 127 -10.84 -7.31 10.73
C LYS A 127 -9.51 -6.57 10.60
N ALA A 128 -9.47 -5.32 11.06
CA ALA A 128 -8.29 -4.47 11.09
C ALA A 128 -7.32 -4.78 12.25
N ASN A 129 -7.65 -5.73 13.13
CA ASN A 129 -6.74 -6.17 14.18
C ASN A 129 -5.41 -6.63 13.56
N ILE A 130 -4.31 -5.99 13.97
CA ILE A 130 -3.02 -6.13 13.29
C ILE A 130 -2.48 -7.57 13.34
N ASP A 131 -2.67 -8.29 14.44
CA ASP A 131 -2.23 -9.69 14.55
C ASP A 131 -3.00 -10.59 13.59
N ARG A 132 -4.31 -10.34 13.43
CA ARG A 132 -5.12 -11.03 12.42
C ARG A 132 -4.62 -10.71 11.01
N VAL A 133 -4.34 -9.44 10.72
CA VAL A 133 -3.85 -9.01 9.39
C VAL A 133 -2.50 -9.68 9.09
N ILE A 134 -1.57 -9.71 10.05
CA ILE A 134 -0.26 -10.38 9.90
C ILE A 134 -0.45 -11.86 9.56
N ARG A 135 -1.28 -12.59 10.32
CA ARG A 135 -1.58 -14.01 10.07
C ARG A 135 -2.18 -14.23 8.69
N LYS A 136 -3.09 -13.36 8.23
CA LYS A 136 -3.64 -13.46 6.86
C LYS A 136 -2.58 -13.28 5.79
N GLY A 137 -1.59 -12.43 6.01
CA GLY A 137 -0.47 -12.32 5.10
C GLY A 137 0.44 -13.55 5.09
N GLU A 138 0.68 -14.16 6.23
CA GLU A 138 1.42 -15.44 6.34
C GLU A 138 0.67 -16.60 5.66
N GLU A 139 -0.67 -16.63 5.78
CA GLU A 139 -1.51 -17.56 5.01
C GLU A 139 -1.32 -17.37 3.51
N TRP A 140 -1.31 -16.13 3.01
CA TRP A 140 -1.07 -15.85 1.59
C TRP A 140 0.33 -16.31 1.15
N ILE A 141 1.36 -16.04 1.95
CA ILE A 141 2.73 -16.52 1.69
C ILE A 141 2.75 -18.03 1.57
N THR A 142 2.09 -18.74 2.48
CA THR A 142 1.99 -20.21 2.44
C THR A 142 1.27 -20.69 1.18
N LEU A 143 0.15 -20.06 0.82
CA LEU A 143 -0.64 -20.39 -0.37
C LEU A 143 0.15 -20.17 -1.67
N SER A 144 1.05 -19.19 -1.69
CA SER A 144 1.86 -18.88 -2.86
C SER A 144 2.79 -20.03 -3.26
N LYS A 145 3.21 -20.87 -2.29
CA LYS A 145 4.23 -21.91 -2.49
C LYS A 145 5.48 -21.39 -3.22
N GLY A 146 5.85 -20.13 -2.98
CA GLY A 146 7.00 -19.49 -3.61
C GLY A 146 6.81 -19.02 -5.06
N LYS A 147 5.61 -19.17 -5.63
CA LYS A 147 5.30 -18.70 -6.99
C LYS A 147 5.49 -17.19 -7.11
N TYR A 148 5.97 -16.75 -8.26
CA TYR A 148 6.27 -15.35 -8.54
C TYR A 148 6.01 -15.04 -10.01
N ASP A 149 4.82 -14.52 -10.29
CA ASP A 149 4.30 -14.30 -11.64
C ASP A 149 3.19 -13.23 -11.60
N LYS A 150 2.35 -13.17 -12.64
CA LYS A 150 1.22 -12.22 -12.74
C LYS A 150 0.07 -12.52 -11.75
N GLU A 151 0.00 -13.75 -11.23
CA GLU A 151 -1.01 -14.19 -10.26
C GLU A 151 -0.47 -14.13 -8.83
N TRP A 152 0.85 -14.26 -8.67
CA TRP A 152 1.56 -14.15 -7.40
C TRP A 152 2.53 -12.98 -7.46
N ASN A 153 2.04 -11.80 -7.05
CA ASN A 153 2.79 -10.55 -6.97
C ASN A 153 2.29 -9.67 -5.81
N CYS A 154 2.92 -8.50 -5.61
CA CYS A 154 2.53 -7.60 -4.53
C CYS A 154 1.11 -7.04 -4.67
N LEU A 155 0.61 -6.87 -5.89
CA LEU A 155 -0.79 -6.48 -6.14
C LEU A 155 -1.76 -7.60 -5.82
N ALA A 156 -1.43 -8.85 -6.16
CA ALA A 156 -2.23 -10.02 -5.78
C ALA A 156 -2.29 -10.20 -4.26
N TYR A 157 -1.16 -10.01 -3.57
CA TYR A 157 -1.12 -9.95 -2.11
C TYR A 157 -2.04 -8.86 -1.57
N TYR A 158 -1.94 -7.62 -2.06
CA TYR A 158 -2.81 -6.53 -1.63
C TYR A 158 -4.30 -6.88 -1.83
N ARG A 159 -4.67 -7.38 -3.02
CA ARG A 159 -6.05 -7.77 -3.34
C ARG A 159 -6.56 -8.87 -2.41
N PHE A 160 -5.74 -9.89 -2.13
CA PHE A 160 -6.07 -10.92 -1.16
C PHE A 160 -6.32 -10.32 0.21
N MET A 161 -5.41 -9.47 0.70
CA MET A 161 -5.53 -8.86 2.02
C MET A 161 -6.76 -7.96 2.14
N ALA A 162 -7.02 -7.11 1.13
CA ALA A 162 -8.20 -6.27 1.06
C ALA A 162 -9.51 -7.10 1.12
N SER A 163 -9.54 -8.27 0.48
CA SER A 163 -10.71 -9.18 0.56
C SER A 163 -10.98 -9.76 1.96
N LYS A 164 -10.01 -9.67 2.87
CA LYS A 164 -10.14 -10.14 4.26
C LYS A 164 -10.43 -9.01 5.25
N LEU A 165 -10.51 -7.77 4.78
CA LEU A 165 -10.89 -6.57 5.53
C LEU A 165 -12.39 -6.27 5.35
#